data_AF-A0A4V1R2Q1-F1
#
_entry.id   AF-A0A4V1R2Q1-F1
#
_cell.length_a   1.000
_cell.length_b   1.000
_cell.length_c   1.000
_cell.angle_alpha   90.00
_cell.angle_beta   90.00
_cell.angle_gamma   90.00
#
_symmetry.space_group_name_H-M   'P 1'
#
loop_
_entity.id
_entity.type
_entity.pdbx_description
1 polymer ?
#
loop_
_entity_poly.entity_id
_entity_poly.type
_entity_poly.pdbx_seq_one_letter_code
_entity_poly.pdbx_strand_id
1 'polypeptide(L)'
;MAVAGRMTSLTGRQRTAIGVVVVLAVLLAAAVIVAISLIASLSSERPSPVPLAERYVTALANGDATEAARLDGHDSADEPFLSDDALGSAERITEASVEGYQYAGDAATATVRFTLDGEQHTAEIGFVWQDDAWVIDEGLASAFSVTGGVQSPSDYALPFEIGGVVAPDESGEPVFGLDRTYLVYPGVYDVDLLIDPATIVDITVDPALASDTTGEPVRFTALPGAAETRMIVRLTEPPVSDTEGTS
;
A
#
# COMPACT_ATOMS: atom_id res chain seq x y z
N MET A 1 -56.78 -30.46 21.68
CA MET A 1 -55.40 -30.74 22.13
C MET A 1 -54.51 -30.40 20.95
N ALA A 2 -53.83 -29.24 21.01
CA ALA A 2 -53.16 -28.61 19.88
C ALA A 2 -51.69 -29.04 19.76
N VAL A 3 -51.22 -29.12 18.52
CA VAL A 3 -49.86 -29.44 18.08
C VAL A 3 -49.09 -28.14 17.81
N ALA A 4 -47.76 -28.22 17.94
CA ALA A 4 -46.70 -27.38 17.36
C ALA A 4 -46.00 -26.37 18.28
N GLY A 5 -44.66 -26.36 18.16
CA GLY A 5 -43.82 -25.25 18.62
C GLY A 5 -42.46 -25.63 19.23
N ARG A 6 -41.66 -26.52 18.62
CA ARG A 6 -40.21 -26.56 18.93
C ARG A 6 -39.55 -25.36 18.24
N MET A 7 -39.27 -24.30 18.98
CA MET A 7 -38.29 -23.29 18.60
C MET A 7 -36.90 -23.84 18.92
N THR A 8 -36.15 -24.22 17.90
CA THR A 8 -34.72 -24.50 18.00
C THR A 8 -33.98 -23.21 17.67
N SER A 9 -33.57 -22.45 18.69
CA SER A 9 -32.64 -21.33 18.51
C SER A 9 -31.22 -21.88 18.35
N LEU A 10 -30.68 -21.79 17.15
CA LEU A 10 -29.26 -22.02 16.87
C LEU A 10 -28.50 -20.75 17.24
N THR A 11 -27.97 -20.68 18.46
CA THR A 11 -27.06 -19.62 18.88
C THR A 11 -25.70 -20.23 19.19
N GLY A 12 -24.64 -19.75 18.51
CA GLY A 12 -23.27 -19.87 19.02
C GLY A 12 -22.31 -20.85 18.35
N ARG A 13 -22.38 -21.10 17.03
CA ARG A 13 -21.34 -21.91 16.35
C ARG A 13 -20.89 -21.42 14.96
N GLN A 14 -21.34 -20.25 14.51
CA GLN A 14 -21.10 -19.79 13.14
C GLN A 14 -19.90 -18.84 12.96
N ARG A 15 -19.30 -18.32 14.03
CA ARG A 15 -18.13 -17.42 13.90
C ARG A 15 -16.78 -18.13 13.74
N THR A 16 -16.69 -19.40 14.13
CA THR A 16 -15.43 -20.17 14.05
C THR A 16 -15.28 -20.93 12.73
N ALA A 17 -16.37 -21.23 12.03
CA ALA A 17 -16.33 -22.01 10.80
C ALA A 17 -15.89 -21.19 9.57
N ILE A 18 -16.16 -19.88 9.54
CA ILE A 18 -15.83 -19.02 8.38
C ILE A 18 -14.32 -18.71 8.35
N GLY A 19 -13.70 -18.41 9.51
CA GLY A 19 -12.25 -18.18 9.58
C GLY A 19 -11.41 -19.41 9.22
N VAL A 20 -11.87 -20.61 9.62
CA VAL A 20 -11.16 -21.86 9.31
C VAL A 20 -11.27 -22.23 7.82
N VAL A 21 -12.38 -21.91 7.15
CA VAL A 21 -12.57 -22.22 5.72
C VAL A 21 -11.74 -21.30 4.82
N VAL A 22 -11.57 -20.02 5.16
CA VAL A 22 -10.71 -19.10 4.40
C VAL A 22 -9.23 -19.47 4.56
N VAL A 23 -8.77 -19.76 5.77
CA VAL A 23 -7.38 -20.22 6.02
C VAL A 23 -7.09 -21.54 5.30
N LEU A 24 -8.03 -22.49 5.28
CA LEU A 24 -7.87 -23.73 4.51
C LEU A 24 -7.91 -23.53 2.99
N ALA A 25 -8.68 -22.57 2.48
CA ALA A 25 -8.70 -22.24 1.06
C ALA A 25 -7.39 -21.56 0.60
N VAL A 26 -6.83 -20.67 1.43
CA VAL A 26 -5.50 -20.07 1.18
C VAL A 26 -4.39 -21.11 1.26
N LEU A 27 -4.43 -22.03 2.25
CA LEU A 27 -3.48 -23.14 2.35
C LEU A 27 -3.62 -24.16 1.21
N LEU A 28 -4.84 -24.40 0.69
CA LEU A 28 -5.07 -25.27 -0.46
C LEU A 28 -4.61 -24.63 -1.77
N ALA A 29 -4.76 -23.30 -1.93
CA ALA A 29 -4.15 -22.58 -3.04
C ALA A 29 -2.61 -22.67 -2.97
N ALA A 30 -2.02 -22.44 -1.79
CA ALA A 30 -0.58 -22.60 -1.56
C ALA A 30 -0.09 -24.04 -1.85
N ALA A 31 -0.84 -25.07 -1.46
CA ALA A 31 -0.45 -26.47 -1.68
C ALA A 31 -0.51 -26.90 -3.16
N VAL A 32 -1.39 -26.33 -3.98
CA VAL A 32 -1.44 -26.59 -5.43
C VAL A 32 -0.30 -25.85 -6.16
N ILE A 33 0.12 -24.68 -5.67
CA ILE A 33 1.23 -23.88 -6.23
C ILE A 33 2.60 -24.56 -5.99
N VAL A 34 2.81 -25.17 -4.82
CA VAL A 34 4.07 -25.88 -4.51
C VAL A 34 4.31 -27.09 -5.43
N ALA A 35 3.24 -27.78 -5.88
CA ALA A 35 3.37 -28.96 -6.75
C ALA A 35 3.71 -28.61 -8.22
N ILE A 36 3.33 -27.43 -8.71
CA ILE A 36 3.61 -27.00 -10.10
C ILE A 36 5.03 -26.40 -10.22
N SER A 37 5.57 -25.84 -9.13
CA SER A 37 6.91 -25.22 -9.08
C SER A 37 8.07 -26.21 -9.36
N LEU A 38 7.89 -27.50 -9.09
CA LEU A 38 8.96 -28.50 -9.23
C LEU A 38 9.13 -29.05 -10.66
N ILE A 39 8.11 -28.96 -11.53
CA ILE A 39 8.16 -29.61 -12.85
C ILE A 39 8.77 -28.69 -13.92
N ALA A 40 8.69 -27.35 -13.76
CA ALA A 40 9.34 -26.39 -14.64
C ALA A 40 10.86 -26.22 -14.36
N SER A 41 11.32 -26.62 -13.18
CA SER A 41 12.73 -26.51 -12.75
C SER A 41 13.70 -27.45 -13.48
N LEU A 42 13.23 -28.34 -14.35
CA LEU A 42 14.09 -29.31 -15.04
C LEU A 42 14.50 -28.88 -16.46
N SER A 43 14.07 -27.71 -16.94
CA SER A 43 14.26 -27.32 -18.36
C SER A 43 14.79 -25.90 -18.60
N SER A 44 15.08 -25.09 -17.57
CA SER A 44 15.59 -23.72 -17.77
C SER A 44 17.04 -23.60 -17.32
N GLU A 45 17.94 -23.27 -18.24
CA GLU A 45 19.36 -22.95 -17.98
C GLU A 45 19.54 -21.64 -17.19
N ARG A 46 18.46 -20.88 -16.96
CA ARG A 46 18.47 -19.59 -16.29
C ARG A 46 18.45 -19.75 -14.76
N PRO A 47 19.20 -18.90 -14.02
CA PRO A 47 19.09 -18.85 -12.56
C PRO A 47 17.68 -18.48 -12.13
N SER A 48 17.30 -18.85 -10.91
CA SER A 48 16.00 -18.48 -10.34
C SER A 48 15.92 -16.98 -10.03
N PRO A 49 14.76 -16.31 -10.22
CA PRO A 49 14.54 -14.93 -9.76
C PRO A 49 14.33 -14.84 -8.24
N VAL A 50 14.14 -15.96 -7.54
CA VAL A 50 13.81 -15.98 -6.11
C VAL A 50 14.82 -15.22 -5.24
N PRO A 51 16.15 -15.36 -5.41
CA PRO A 51 17.10 -14.60 -4.60
C PRO A 51 16.99 -13.08 -4.79
N LEU A 52 16.57 -12.62 -5.97
CA LEU A 52 16.33 -11.19 -6.23
C LEU A 52 15.06 -10.73 -5.49
N ALA A 53 13.98 -11.51 -5.58
CA ALA A 53 12.74 -11.27 -4.85
C ALA A 53 12.97 -11.23 -3.32
N GLU A 54 13.69 -12.21 -2.77
CA GLU A 54 14.03 -12.29 -1.35
C GLU A 54 14.82 -11.07 -0.88
N ARG A 55 15.82 -10.65 -1.65
CA ARG A 55 16.62 -9.46 -1.34
C ARG A 55 15.77 -8.19 -1.34
N TYR A 56 14.88 -8.04 -2.32
CA TYR A 56 13.99 -6.90 -2.43
C TYR A 56 13.02 -6.80 -1.24
N VAL A 57 12.30 -7.89 -0.91
CA VAL A 57 11.34 -7.87 0.21
C VAL A 57 12.03 -7.78 1.57
N THR A 58 13.27 -8.28 1.68
CA THR A 58 14.11 -8.09 2.88
C THR A 58 14.51 -6.63 3.05
N ALA A 59 14.86 -5.93 1.96
CA ALA A 59 15.17 -4.50 2.01
C ALA A 59 13.96 -3.70 2.51
N LEU A 60 12.77 -3.97 1.97
CA LEU A 60 11.52 -3.35 2.41
C LEU A 60 11.22 -3.59 3.89
N ALA A 61 11.33 -4.85 4.35
CA ALA A 61 11.08 -5.19 5.76
C ALA A 61 12.08 -4.52 6.73
N ASN A 62 13.32 -4.28 6.27
CA ASN A 62 14.34 -3.55 7.02
C ASN A 62 14.22 -2.03 6.91
N GLY A 63 13.39 -1.53 5.99
CA GLY A 63 13.24 -0.11 5.62
C GLY A 63 14.42 0.45 4.85
N ASP A 64 15.15 -0.40 4.14
CA ASP A 64 16.18 0.00 3.18
C ASP A 64 15.48 0.23 1.83
N ALA A 65 14.74 1.34 1.74
CA ALA A 65 14.00 1.71 0.54
C ALA A 65 14.95 2.05 -0.61
N THR A 66 16.12 2.60 -0.29
CA THR A 66 17.18 2.92 -1.26
C THR A 66 17.64 1.66 -2.00
N GLU A 67 17.91 0.57 -1.28
CA GLU A 67 18.26 -0.71 -1.89
C GLU A 67 17.08 -1.31 -2.65
N ALA A 68 15.86 -1.22 -2.12
CA ALA A 68 14.67 -1.69 -2.82
C ALA A 68 14.47 -0.97 -4.16
N ALA A 69 14.57 0.37 -4.18
CA ALA A 69 14.44 1.19 -5.38
C ALA A 69 15.50 0.82 -6.42
N ARG A 70 16.74 0.61 -5.98
CA ARG A 70 17.84 0.17 -6.85
C ARG A 70 17.60 -1.22 -7.46
N LEU A 71 16.93 -2.13 -6.76
CA LEU A 71 16.58 -3.47 -7.27
C LEU A 71 15.38 -3.45 -8.24
N ASP A 72 14.47 -2.50 -8.02
CA ASP A 72 13.24 -2.24 -8.79
C ASP A 72 13.47 -1.29 -9.97
N GLY A 73 14.71 -0.84 -10.18
CA GLY A 73 15.09 0.02 -11.32
C GLY A 73 14.66 1.48 -11.20
N HIS A 74 14.24 1.94 -10.02
CA HIS A 74 13.87 3.33 -9.77
C HIS A 74 15.10 4.18 -9.38
N ASP A 75 15.12 5.43 -9.86
CA ASP A 75 16.04 6.46 -9.38
C ASP A 75 15.37 7.26 -8.27
N SER A 76 16.01 7.28 -7.09
CA SER A 76 15.57 8.06 -5.93
C SER A 76 15.44 9.57 -6.21
N ALA A 77 16.12 10.10 -7.23
CA ALA A 77 15.99 11.50 -7.61
C ALA A 77 14.63 11.81 -8.27
N ASP A 78 14.03 10.84 -8.95
CA ASP A 78 12.74 10.98 -9.63
C ASP A 78 11.58 10.53 -8.73
N GLU A 79 11.83 9.61 -7.80
CA GLU A 79 10.85 9.04 -6.88
C GLU A 79 11.22 9.33 -5.41
N PRO A 80 10.90 10.53 -4.89
CA PRO A 80 11.38 11.02 -3.59
C PRO A 80 10.88 10.17 -2.40
N PHE A 81 9.69 9.57 -2.53
CA PHE A 81 9.07 8.77 -1.47
C PHE A 81 9.48 7.30 -1.50
N LEU A 82 10.25 6.86 -2.51
CA LEU A 82 10.98 5.59 -2.49
C LEU A 82 12.32 5.76 -1.73
N SER A 83 12.25 6.30 -0.53
CA SER A 83 13.41 6.68 0.30
C SER A 83 13.31 6.13 1.72
N ASP A 84 14.48 6.00 2.37
CA ASP A 84 14.60 5.41 3.71
C ASP A 84 13.86 6.25 4.76
N ASP A 85 13.81 7.58 4.58
CA ASP A 85 13.10 8.49 5.49
C ASP A 85 11.58 8.29 5.39
N ALA A 86 11.02 8.26 4.17
CA ALA A 86 9.60 8.01 3.97
C ALA A 86 9.19 6.64 4.49
N LEU A 87 9.87 5.56 4.07
CA LEU A 87 9.56 4.21 4.53
C LEU A 87 9.86 4.00 6.02
N GLY A 88 10.88 4.66 6.57
CA GLY A 88 11.25 4.61 7.98
C GLY A 88 10.21 5.26 8.90
N SER A 89 9.40 6.18 8.39
CA SER A 89 8.29 6.79 9.12
C SER A 89 7.03 5.91 9.17
N ALA A 90 6.92 4.93 8.26
CA ALA A 90 5.75 4.08 8.12
C ALA A 90 5.72 2.90 9.09
N GLU A 91 4.53 2.36 9.35
CA GLU A 91 4.39 0.97 9.77
C GLU A 91 4.64 0.06 8.57
N ARG A 92 5.83 -0.53 8.51
CA ARG A 92 6.32 -1.28 7.34
C ARG A 92 5.84 -2.73 7.35
N ILE A 93 6.02 -3.38 6.20
CA ILE A 93 5.83 -4.83 6.11
C ILE A 93 6.81 -5.59 7.03
N THR A 94 6.36 -6.74 7.52
CA THR A 94 7.13 -7.67 8.34
C THR A 94 6.89 -9.11 7.87
N GLU A 95 7.67 -10.07 8.39
CA GLU A 95 7.51 -11.51 8.08
C GLU A 95 7.47 -11.81 6.56
N ALA A 96 8.15 -10.98 5.76
CA ALA A 96 8.12 -11.08 4.32
C ALA A 96 8.84 -12.35 3.83
N SER A 97 8.20 -13.08 2.92
CA SER A 97 8.71 -14.35 2.40
C SER A 97 8.20 -14.62 0.98
N VAL A 98 9.03 -15.27 0.17
CA VAL A 98 8.65 -15.73 -1.17
C VAL A 98 8.07 -17.13 -1.05
N GLU A 99 6.81 -17.30 -1.45
CA GLU A 99 6.06 -18.55 -1.28
C GLU A 99 6.14 -19.46 -2.50
N GLY A 100 6.34 -18.88 -3.67
CA GLY A 100 6.37 -19.60 -4.93
C GLY A 100 6.72 -18.67 -6.08
N TYR A 101 7.00 -19.26 -7.23
CA TYR A 101 7.25 -18.52 -8.45
C TYR A 101 6.82 -19.33 -9.68
N GLN A 102 6.54 -18.62 -10.76
CA GLN A 102 6.10 -19.17 -12.04
C GLN A 102 6.87 -18.51 -13.18
N TYR A 103 7.18 -19.27 -14.23
CA TYR A 103 7.82 -18.77 -15.44
C TYR A 103 6.82 -18.67 -16.59
N ALA A 104 6.99 -17.64 -17.40
CA ALA A 104 6.28 -17.43 -18.66
C ALA A 104 7.27 -16.92 -19.73
N GLY A 105 8.04 -17.83 -20.31
CA GLY A 105 9.06 -17.48 -21.32
C GLY A 105 10.19 -16.64 -20.72
N ASP A 106 10.31 -15.38 -21.16
CA ASP A 106 11.27 -14.41 -20.63
C ASP A 106 10.73 -13.63 -19.44
N ALA A 107 9.52 -13.94 -18.96
CA ALA A 107 8.96 -13.37 -17.74
C ALA A 107 8.92 -14.39 -16.60
N ALA A 108 8.92 -13.89 -15.37
CA ALA A 108 8.60 -14.67 -14.19
C ALA A 108 7.74 -13.85 -13.23
N THR A 109 7.00 -14.53 -12.37
CA THR A 109 6.23 -13.90 -11.30
C THR A 109 6.53 -14.63 -10.00
N ALA A 110 6.90 -13.91 -8.94
CA ALA A 110 7.04 -14.47 -7.60
C ALA A 110 5.87 -14.03 -6.72
N THR A 111 5.27 -14.97 -5.99
CA THR A 111 4.25 -14.67 -4.99
C THR A 111 4.93 -14.44 -3.65
N VAL A 112 4.69 -13.28 -3.05
CA VAL A 112 5.25 -12.86 -1.76
C VAL A 112 4.13 -12.79 -0.73
N ARG A 113 4.40 -13.29 0.47
CA ARG A 113 3.57 -13.10 1.65
C ARG A 113 4.27 -12.17 2.62
N PHE A 114 3.53 -11.26 3.24
CA PHE A 114 4.04 -10.37 4.29
C PHE A 114 2.93 -10.01 5.27
N THR A 115 3.31 -9.46 6.42
CA THR A 115 2.40 -8.94 7.46
C THR A 115 2.46 -7.41 7.48
N LEU A 116 1.31 -6.73 7.46
CA LEU A 116 1.18 -5.26 7.55
C LEU A 116 -0.01 -4.95 8.46
N ASP A 117 0.16 -4.02 9.42
CA ASP A 117 -0.87 -3.71 10.44
C ASP A 117 -1.42 -4.97 11.16
N GLY A 118 -0.55 -5.94 11.39
CA GLY A 118 -0.90 -7.23 11.99
C GLY A 118 -1.72 -8.18 11.10
N GLU A 119 -2.04 -7.81 9.87
CA GLU A 119 -2.76 -8.64 8.90
C GLU A 119 -1.83 -9.25 7.86
N GLN A 120 -2.13 -10.48 7.43
CA GLN A 120 -1.34 -11.19 6.43
C GLN A 120 -1.83 -10.86 5.02
N HIS A 121 -0.92 -10.42 4.17
CA HIS A 121 -1.17 -10.07 2.77
C HIS A 121 -0.38 -10.97 1.83
N THR A 122 -0.80 -10.96 0.57
CA THR A 122 -0.08 -11.61 -0.53
C THR A 122 -0.04 -10.65 -1.70
N ALA A 123 1.11 -10.56 -2.35
CA ALA A 123 1.33 -9.76 -3.55
C ALA A 123 2.21 -10.52 -4.55
N GLU A 124 2.32 -9.99 -5.75
CA GLU A 124 3.15 -10.55 -6.81
C GLU A 124 4.28 -9.57 -7.16
N ILE A 125 5.45 -10.12 -7.49
CA ILE A 125 6.56 -9.37 -8.08
C ILE A 125 6.77 -9.91 -9.49
N GLY A 126 6.72 -9.03 -10.48
CA GLY A 126 7.00 -9.33 -11.88
C GLY A 126 8.49 -9.19 -12.20
N PHE A 127 9.00 -10.12 -13.01
CA PHE A 127 10.38 -10.11 -13.49
C PHE A 127 10.43 -10.29 -15.00
N VAL A 128 11.43 -9.67 -15.61
CA VAL A 128 11.80 -9.91 -17.01
C VAL A 128 13.27 -10.35 -17.10
N TRP A 129 13.55 -11.29 -17.99
CA TRP A 129 14.89 -11.75 -18.31
C TRP A 129 15.48 -10.88 -19.40
N GLN A 130 16.49 -10.09 -19.05
CA GLN A 130 17.19 -9.21 -19.98
C GLN A 130 18.68 -9.15 -19.64
N ASP A 131 19.53 -8.98 -20.65
CA ASP A 131 20.98 -8.84 -20.47
C ASP A 131 21.61 -9.94 -19.58
N ASP A 132 21.14 -11.18 -19.77
CA ASP A 132 21.55 -12.37 -19.01
C ASP A 132 21.30 -12.30 -17.49
N ALA A 133 20.33 -11.50 -17.06
CA ALA A 133 19.89 -11.38 -15.67
C ALA A 133 18.36 -11.24 -15.54
N TRP A 134 17.83 -11.61 -14.38
CA TRP A 134 16.49 -11.19 -13.98
C TRP A 134 16.55 -9.75 -13.47
N VAL A 135 15.61 -8.92 -13.92
CA VAL A 135 15.32 -7.62 -13.32
C VAL A 135 13.87 -7.62 -12.84
N ILE A 136 13.59 -6.82 -11.81
CA ILE A 136 12.21 -6.56 -11.41
C ILE A 136 11.61 -5.63 -12.47
N ASP A 137 10.46 -6.02 -13.02
CA ASP A 137 9.68 -5.25 -13.99
C ASP A 137 8.44 -4.64 -13.32
N GLU A 138 7.91 -5.33 -12.31
CA GLU A 138 6.79 -4.86 -11.50
C GLU A 138 7.07 -5.19 -10.03
N GLY A 139 7.50 -4.18 -9.28
CA GLY A 139 7.75 -4.26 -7.85
C GLY A 139 6.49 -4.13 -6.99
N LEU A 140 6.70 -3.87 -5.70
CA LEU A 140 5.62 -3.68 -4.71
C LEU A 140 5.31 -2.19 -4.46
N ALA A 141 6.03 -1.27 -5.12
CA ALA A 141 5.70 0.15 -5.06
C ALA A 141 4.29 0.38 -5.63
N SER A 142 3.54 1.28 -5.00
CA SER A 142 2.18 1.61 -5.39
C SER A 142 2.06 3.09 -5.69
N ALA A 143 1.26 3.41 -6.71
CA ALA A 143 0.87 4.77 -7.02
C ALA A 143 0.15 5.39 -5.82
N PHE A 144 0.47 6.65 -5.54
CA PHE A 144 -0.07 7.46 -4.46
C PHE A 144 -0.25 8.90 -4.93
N SER A 145 -1.38 9.52 -4.59
CA SER A 145 -1.58 10.94 -4.88
C SER A 145 -2.33 11.65 -3.75
N VAL A 146 -2.02 12.94 -3.57
CA VAL A 146 -2.75 13.85 -2.69
C VAL A 146 -3.21 15.02 -3.54
N THR A 147 -4.52 15.17 -3.66
CA THR A 147 -5.14 16.25 -4.43
C THR A 147 -6.09 17.05 -3.55
N GLY A 148 -6.24 18.34 -3.85
CA GLY A 148 -7.17 19.23 -3.18
C GLY A 148 -8.18 19.82 -4.15
N GLY A 149 -9.44 19.84 -3.74
CA GLY A 149 -10.52 20.52 -4.42
C GLY A 149 -11.03 21.70 -3.60
N VAL A 150 -11.07 22.89 -4.19
CA VAL A 150 -11.92 23.99 -3.73
C VAL A 150 -13.13 23.99 -4.65
N GLN A 151 -14.35 24.10 -4.11
CA GLN A 151 -15.63 24.07 -4.84
C GLN A 151 -15.55 24.63 -6.29
N SER A 152 -15.30 23.75 -7.28
CA SER A 152 -15.29 23.99 -8.74
C SER A 152 -14.09 24.80 -9.35
N PRO A 153 -13.53 24.43 -10.53
CA PRO A 153 -13.58 23.18 -11.29
C PRO A 153 -12.19 22.53 -11.54
N SER A 154 -11.13 22.91 -10.83
CA SER A 154 -9.78 22.38 -11.07
C SER A 154 -9.19 21.78 -9.80
N ASP A 155 -8.79 20.51 -9.90
CA ASP A 155 -8.01 19.82 -8.88
C ASP A 155 -6.58 20.42 -8.84
N TYR A 156 -6.06 20.59 -7.64
CA TYR A 156 -4.69 21.08 -7.38
C TYR A 156 -3.87 20.03 -6.66
N ALA A 157 -2.59 19.91 -7.01
CA ALA A 157 -1.62 19.24 -6.15
C ALA A 157 -1.46 20.08 -4.87
N LEU A 158 -1.60 19.43 -3.71
CA LEU A 158 -1.38 20.06 -2.42
C LEU A 158 0.07 19.80 -1.99
N PRO A 159 0.74 20.76 -1.33
CA PRO A 159 2.01 20.47 -0.68
C PRO A 159 1.75 19.55 0.53
N PHE A 160 2.53 18.48 0.63
CA PHE A 160 2.48 17.53 1.73
C PHE A 160 3.88 16.96 1.99
N GLU A 161 4.04 16.34 3.16
CA GLU A 161 5.21 15.55 3.51
C GLU A 161 4.84 14.18 4.08
N ILE A 162 5.77 13.24 3.93
CA ILE A 162 5.72 11.90 4.52
C ILE A 162 7.08 11.66 5.18
N GLY A 163 7.11 11.47 6.50
CA GLY A 163 8.36 11.19 7.20
C GLY A 163 9.43 12.27 7.06
N GLY A 164 9.03 13.53 6.87
CA GLY A 164 9.94 14.65 6.61
C GLY A 164 10.45 14.76 5.16
N VAL A 165 9.98 13.89 4.25
CA VAL A 165 10.22 14.02 2.80
C VAL A 165 9.10 14.85 2.20
N VAL A 166 9.45 15.95 1.55
CA VAL A 166 8.49 16.87 0.93
C VAL A 166 8.26 16.49 -0.52
N ALA A 167 7.01 16.55 -0.98
CA ALA A 167 6.67 16.37 -2.39
C ALA A 167 7.43 17.39 -3.29
N PRO A 168 8.09 16.96 -4.37
CA PRO A 168 8.92 17.81 -5.23
C PRO A 168 8.05 18.65 -6.17
N ASP A 169 7.51 19.73 -5.61
CA ASP A 169 6.98 20.89 -6.32
C ASP A 169 7.22 22.16 -5.50
N GLU A 170 8.49 22.58 -5.56
CA GLU A 170 9.02 23.83 -5.05
C GLU A 170 8.50 25.06 -5.83
N SER A 171 7.31 25.51 -5.48
CA SER A 171 7.04 26.95 -5.48
C SER A 171 6.28 27.44 -4.24
N GLY A 172 5.78 26.53 -3.40
CA GLY A 172 4.89 26.87 -2.29
C GLY A 172 3.52 27.38 -2.74
N GLU A 173 3.22 27.32 -4.04
CA GLU A 173 1.98 27.79 -4.65
C GLU A 173 1.22 26.58 -5.26
N PRO A 174 -0.12 26.54 -5.15
CA PRO A 174 -0.92 25.48 -5.76
C PRO A 174 -0.72 25.43 -7.28
N VAL A 175 -0.33 24.28 -7.82
CA VAL A 175 -0.19 24.09 -9.27
C VAL A 175 -1.50 23.56 -9.86
N PHE A 176 -2.06 24.32 -10.80
CA PHE A 176 -3.33 24.05 -11.47
C PHE A 176 -3.19 22.91 -12.47
N GLY A 177 -3.99 21.84 -12.30
CA GLY A 177 -4.21 20.82 -13.33
C GLY A 177 -3.13 19.75 -13.47
N LEU A 178 -2.44 19.38 -12.38
CA LEU A 178 -1.54 18.23 -12.37
C LEU A 178 -2.03 17.20 -11.34
N ASP A 179 -2.61 16.12 -11.85
CA ASP A 179 -2.69 14.83 -11.16
C ASP A 179 -1.27 14.27 -11.01
N ARG A 180 -0.56 14.70 -9.95
CA ARG A 180 0.74 14.12 -9.63
C ARG A 180 0.55 12.82 -8.87
N THR A 181 1.06 11.76 -9.48
CA THR A 181 1.20 10.46 -8.87
C THR A 181 2.64 10.27 -8.46
N TYR A 182 2.82 9.81 -7.24
CA TYR A 182 4.09 9.40 -6.64
C TYR A 182 4.08 7.90 -6.41
N LEU A 183 5.25 7.29 -6.23
CA LEU A 183 5.36 5.91 -5.79
C LEU A 183 5.72 5.83 -4.30
N VAL A 184 5.06 4.93 -3.58
CA VAL A 184 5.37 4.60 -2.18
C VAL A 184 5.44 3.09 -2.01
N TYR A 185 6.34 2.61 -1.14
CA TYR A 185 6.38 1.19 -0.79
C TYR A 185 5.25 0.79 0.16
N PRO A 186 4.92 -0.51 0.26
CA PRO A 186 3.86 -0.97 1.15
C PRO A 186 4.14 -0.59 2.60
N GLY A 187 3.15 0.03 3.24
CA GLY A 187 3.28 0.56 4.58
C GLY A 187 2.02 1.33 5.00
N VAL A 188 1.88 1.57 6.30
CA VAL A 188 0.89 2.52 6.83
C VAL A 188 1.61 3.83 7.13
N TYR A 189 1.21 4.90 6.47
CA TYR A 189 1.87 6.20 6.53
C TYR A 189 0.94 7.25 7.14
N ASP A 190 1.55 8.23 7.77
CA ASP A 190 0.92 9.48 8.15
C ASP A 190 1.36 10.56 7.14
N VAL A 191 0.38 11.27 6.58
CA VAL A 191 0.61 12.38 5.64
C VAL A 191 0.33 13.69 6.34
N ASP A 192 1.35 14.53 6.39
CA ASP A 192 1.26 15.88 6.91
C ASP A 192 0.98 16.85 5.76
N LEU A 193 -0.19 17.47 5.80
CA LEU A 193 -0.58 18.49 4.81
C LEU A 193 0.04 19.83 5.17
N LEU A 194 0.78 20.42 4.24
CA LEU A 194 1.49 21.69 4.43
C LEU A 194 0.63 22.88 3.97
N ILE A 195 -0.65 22.87 4.33
CA ILE A 195 -1.63 23.91 3.97
C ILE A 195 -2.21 24.61 5.21
N ASP A 196 -2.60 25.87 5.05
CA ASP A 196 -3.29 26.60 6.13
C ASP A 196 -4.69 25.99 6.36
N PRO A 197 -5.03 25.54 7.59
CA PRO A 197 -6.32 24.95 7.92
C PRO A 197 -7.53 25.89 7.71
N ALA A 198 -7.30 27.21 7.57
CA ALA A 198 -8.34 28.17 7.20
C ALA A 198 -8.78 28.07 5.72
N THR A 199 -8.06 27.30 4.91
CA THR A 199 -8.44 27.01 3.53
C THR A 199 -9.41 25.84 3.51
N ILE A 200 -10.67 26.08 3.17
CA ILE A 200 -11.66 25.00 3.00
C ILE A 200 -11.27 24.17 1.77
N VAL A 201 -10.70 22.98 1.99
CA VAL A 201 -10.28 22.05 0.93
C VAL A 201 -10.94 20.69 1.15
N ASP A 202 -11.56 20.15 0.10
CA ASP A 202 -11.87 18.73 0.00
C ASP A 202 -10.58 18.01 -0.44
N ILE A 203 -9.91 17.27 0.44
CA ILE A 203 -8.64 16.57 0.13
C ILE A 203 -8.95 15.14 -0.32
N THR A 204 -8.39 14.71 -1.45
CA THR A 204 -8.42 13.32 -1.90
C THR A 204 -7.06 12.66 -1.78
N VAL A 205 -7.01 11.54 -1.04
CA VAL A 205 -5.85 10.63 -0.99
C VAL A 205 -6.22 9.33 -1.71
N ASP A 206 -5.34 8.83 -2.57
CA ASP A 206 -5.55 7.61 -3.36
C ASP A 206 -4.25 6.79 -3.45
N PRO A 207 -4.22 5.50 -3.06
CA PRO A 207 -5.30 4.72 -2.43
C PRO A 207 -5.37 4.98 -0.92
N ALA A 208 -6.58 5.16 -0.39
CA ALA A 208 -6.82 5.31 1.05
C ALA A 208 -7.64 4.13 1.60
N LEU A 209 -7.14 3.44 2.63
CA LEU A 209 -7.86 2.34 3.29
C LEU A 209 -8.51 2.71 4.64
N ALA A 210 -8.17 3.83 5.29
CA ALA A 210 -8.93 4.42 6.42
C ALA A 210 -8.30 5.74 6.89
N SER A 211 -9.09 6.74 7.30
CA SER A 211 -8.65 7.84 8.18
C SER A 211 -9.68 8.09 9.28
N ASP A 212 -9.19 8.36 10.49
CA ASP A 212 -9.95 8.99 11.59
C ASP A 212 -9.66 10.50 11.55
N THR A 213 -10.61 11.30 11.06
CA THR A 213 -10.39 12.72 10.76
C THR A 213 -10.66 13.62 11.97
N THR A 214 -10.04 13.35 13.12
CA THR A 214 -10.21 14.20 14.30
C THR A 214 -8.87 14.74 14.81
N GLY A 215 -8.30 15.70 14.07
CA GLY A 215 -7.25 16.60 14.57
C GLY A 215 -5.79 16.14 14.42
N GLU A 216 -5.49 15.16 13.58
CA GLU A 216 -4.18 14.53 13.40
C GLU A 216 -3.89 14.26 11.90
N PRO A 217 -2.63 13.95 11.51
CA PRO A 217 -2.24 13.67 10.12
C PRO A 217 -3.15 12.67 9.41
N VAL A 218 -3.22 12.78 8.08
CA VAL A 218 -4.05 11.89 7.27
C VAL A 218 -3.33 10.55 7.14
N ARG A 219 -3.84 9.53 7.83
CA ARG A 219 -3.30 8.17 7.78
C ARG A 219 -3.78 7.44 6.52
N PHE A 220 -2.90 6.69 5.86
CA PHE A 220 -3.27 5.83 4.73
C PHE A 220 -2.42 4.54 4.71
N THR A 221 -2.92 3.52 4.02
CA THR A 221 -2.23 2.23 3.86
C THR A 221 -1.95 1.99 2.38
N ALA A 222 -0.67 1.91 2.02
CA ALA A 222 -0.23 1.51 0.70
C ALA A 222 -0.15 -0.01 0.59
N LEU A 223 -0.86 -0.59 -0.37
CA LEU A 223 -0.79 -2.01 -0.71
C LEU A 223 -0.58 -2.19 -2.22
N PRO A 224 0.28 -3.14 -2.63
CA PRO A 224 0.49 -3.47 -4.05
C PRO A 224 -0.81 -3.83 -4.73
N GLY A 225 -1.10 -3.20 -5.87
CA GLY A 225 -2.29 -3.50 -6.68
C GLY A 225 -3.63 -3.17 -6.00
N ALA A 226 -3.64 -2.34 -4.95
CA ALA A 226 -4.88 -1.87 -4.33
C ALA A 226 -5.76 -1.14 -5.36
N ALA A 227 -7.06 -1.42 -5.35
CA ALA A 227 -8.03 -0.71 -6.18
C ALA A 227 -8.17 0.75 -5.72
N GLU A 228 -8.21 1.68 -6.68
CA GLU A 228 -8.39 3.13 -6.46
C GLU A 228 -9.50 3.38 -5.43
N THR A 229 -9.12 3.84 -4.24
CA THR A 229 -10.07 4.13 -3.16
C THR A 229 -9.87 5.57 -2.75
N ARG A 230 -10.84 6.40 -3.13
CA ARG A 230 -10.82 7.84 -2.92
C ARG A 230 -11.37 8.19 -1.54
N MET A 231 -10.58 8.90 -0.74
CA MET A 231 -11.03 9.45 0.52
C MET A 231 -11.12 10.97 0.45
N ILE A 232 -12.31 11.53 0.63
CA ILE A 232 -12.52 12.98 0.72
C ILE A 232 -12.45 13.42 2.18
N VAL A 233 -11.39 14.09 2.59
CA VAL A 233 -11.27 14.71 3.92
C VAL A 233 -11.80 16.14 3.86
N ARG A 234 -12.73 16.47 4.76
CA ARG A 234 -13.17 17.85 4.98
C ARG A 234 -12.57 18.38 6.26
N LEU A 235 -11.66 19.35 6.14
CA LEU A 235 -11.20 20.12 7.29
C LEU A 235 -12.35 21.04 7.74
N THR A 236 -12.98 20.73 8.87
CA THR A 236 -13.90 21.67 9.55
C THR A 236 -13.11 22.57 10.48
N GLU A 237 -13.42 23.87 10.46
CA GLU A 237 -12.83 24.88 11.36
C GLU A 237 -12.78 24.39 12.83
N PRO A 238 -11.71 24.68 13.58
CA PRO A 238 -11.76 24.56 15.03
C PRO A 238 -12.89 25.46 15.55
N PRO A 239 -13.64 25.05 16.58
CA PRO A 239 -14.71 25.88 17.14
C PRO A 239 -14.11 27.22 17.57
N VAL A 240 -14.66 28.31 17.02
CA VAL A 240 -14.32 29.68 17.42
C VAL A 240 -14.48 29.74 18.94
N SER A 241 -13.36 29.85 19.66
CA SER A 241 -13.40 30.10 21.09
C SER A 241 -13.86 31.54 21.26
N ASP A 242 -15.16 31.72 21.50
CA ASP A 242 -15.76 32.97 21.95
C ASP A 242 -15.04 33.42 23.22
N THR A 243 -13.95 34.14 23.05
CA THR A 243 -13.24 34.88 24.08
C THR A 243 -13.27 36.36 23.73
N GLU A 244 -14.49 36.89 23.60
CA GLU A 244 -14.73 38.30 23.91
C GLU A 244 -15.34 38.40 25.30
N GLY A 245 -14.43 38.61 26.26
CA GLY A 245 -14.77 39.22 27.53
C GLY A 245 -14.87 40.73 27.39
N THR A 246 -15.87 41.28 28.08
CA THR A 246 -15.94 42.64 28.68
C THR A 246 -16.08 43.86 27.77
N SER A 247 -17.27 44.45 27.77
CA SER A 247 -17.60 45.61 28.64
C SER A 247 -19.11 45.80 28.79
#